data_AF-A0A9Q0RPH1-F1
#
_entry.id   AF-A0A9Q0RPH1-F1
#
_cell.length_a   1.000
_cell.length_b   1.000
_cell.length_c   1.000
_cell.angle_alpha   90.00
_cell.angle_beta   90.00
_cell.angle_gamma   90.00
#
_symmetry.space_group_name_H-M   'P 1'
#
loop_
_entity.id
_entity.type
_entity.pdbx_description
1 polymer ?
#
loop_
_entity_poly.entity_id
_entity_poly.type
_entity_poly.pdbx_seq_one_letter_code
_entity_poly.pdbx_strand_id
1 'polypeptide(L)'
;MKLYLISIVTLFLHLNCSFADDPITKTKYGLVRGKVIETKVGSIMKRLSFYEGIRYGKAERFSKPVPVDSWDDVYNATSPKYACYQFGSKRGTSSDLIVDQSEDCLFLNVWVPEQYKSGAVMV
;
A
#
# COMPACT_ATOMS: atom_id res chain seq x y z
N MET A 1 -45.97 -13.77 3.09
CA MET A 1 -45.05 -13.29 2.03
C MET A 1 -44.67 -11.80 2.18
N LYS A 2 -45.62 -10.89 2.47
CA LYS A 2 -45.32 -9.45 2.65
C LYS A 2 -44.41 -9.10 3.86
N LEU A 3 -44.48 -9.87 4.95
CA LEU A 3 -43.67 -9.64 6.16
C LEU A 3 -42.18 -9.99 5.99
N TYR A 4 -41.86 -11.04 5.22
CA TYR A 4 -40.47 -11.40 4.89
C TYR A 4 -39.79 -10.37 4.00
N LEU A 5 -40.56 -9.73 3.11
CA LEU A 5 -40.06 -8.69 2.21
C LEU A 5 -39.63 -7.43 3.00
N ILE A 6 -40.40 -7.05 4.02
CA ILE A 6 -40.09 -5.91 4.89
C ILE A 6 -38.82 -6.18 5.72
N SER A 7 -38.68 -7.41 6.24
CA SER A 7 -37.50 -7.83 7.02
C SER A 7 -36.19 -7.83 6.21
N ILE A 8 -36.24 -8.21 4.93
CA ILE A 8 -35.07 -8.17 4.02
C ILE A 8 -34.64 -6.73 3.70
N VAL A 9 -35.61 -5.83 3.51
CA VAL A 9 -35.34 -4.40 3.23
C VAL A 9 -34.70 -3.70 4.43
N THR A 10 -35.15 -4.00 5.65
CA THR A 10 -34.51 -3.46 6.87
C THR A 10 -33.12 -4.02 7.12
N LEU A 11 -32.85 -5.28 6.73
CA LEU A 11 -31.52 -5.88 6.85
C LEU A 11 -30.50 -5.18 5.93
N PHE A 12 -30.92 -4.73 4.74
CA PHE A 12 -30.11 -3.96 3.79
C PHE A 12 -29.82 -2.52 4.28
N LEU A 13 -30.73 -1.90 5.01
CA LEU A 13 -30.58 -0.52 5.53
C LEU A 13 -29.58 -0.38 6.69
N HIS A 14 -29.21 -1.48 7.35
CA HIS A 14 -28.23 -1.48 8.44
C HIS A 14 -26.79 -1.77 7.98
N LEU A 15 -26.57 -2.01 6.68
CA LEU A 15 -25.24 -2.14 6.07
C LEU A 15 -24.71 -0.76 5.62
N ASN A 16 -24.75 0.24 6.49
CA ASN A 16 -23.94 1.44 6.29
C ASN A 16 -22.52 1.18 6.80
N CYS A 17 -21.78 0.39 6.03
CA CYS A 17 -20.33 0.30 6.22
C CYS A 17 -19.74 1.61 5.71
N SER A 18 -19.36 2.51 6.62
CA SER A 18 -18.56 3.68 6.26
C SER A 18 -17.14 3.19 5.94
N PHE A 19 -16.90 2.85 4.68
CA PHE A 19 -15.56 2.60 4.20
C PHE A 19 -14.87 3.96 4.12
N ALA A 20 -13.85 4.19 4.95
CA ALA A 20 -12.98 5.33 4.75
C ALA A 20 -12.26 5.11 3.41
N ASP A 21 -12.41 6.04 2.47
CA ASP A 21 -11.78 5.90 1.15
C ASP A 21 -10.25 5.81 1.30
N ASP A 22 -9.67 4.84 0.60
CA ASP A 22 -8.23 4.67 0.54
C ASP A 22 -7.56 5.92 -0.08
N PRO A 23 -6.40 6.36 0.44
CA PRO A 23 -5.76 7.57 -0.05
C PRO A 23 -5.22 7.35 -1.47
N ILE A 24 -5.59 8.23 -2.39
CA ILE A 24 -5.09 8.24 -3.78
C ILE A 24 -4.21 9.47 -3.99
N THR A 25 -3.03 9.26 -4.57
CA THR A 25 -2.09 10.35 -4.91
C THR A 25 -1.58 10.24 -6.34
N LYS A 26 -1.15 11.37 -6.90
CA LYS A 26 -0.62 11.46 -8.27
C LYS A 26 0.91 11.38 -8.24
N THR A 27 1.46 10.54 -9.11
CA THR A 27 2.89 10.48 -9.41
C THR A 27 3.16 10.96 -10.84
N LYS A 28 4.43 11.01 -11.24
CA LYS A 28 4.79 11.26 -12.65
C LYS A 28 4.38 10.13 -13.61
N TYR A 29 4.06 8.94 -13.09
CA TYR A 29 3.70 7.76 -13.89
C TYR A 29 2.20 7.43 -13.86
N GLY A 30 1.42 8.05 -12.98
CA GLY A 30 -0.01 7.79 -12.85
C GLY A 30 -0.51 7.88 -11.40
N LEU A 31 -1.77 7.51 -11.20
CA LEU A 31 -2.43 7.53 -9.88
C LEU A 31 -2.05 6.30 -9.06
N VAL A 32 -1.89 6.47 -7.75
CA VAL A 32 -1.52 5.40 -6.81
C VAL A 32 -2.47 5.41 -5.63
N ARG A 33 -3.07 4.25 -5.31
CA ARG A 33 -3.86 3.98 -4.11
C ARG A 33 -2.99 3.40 -3.01
N GLY A 34 -2.98 4.03 -1.85
CA GLY A 34 -2.39 3.52 -0.61
C GLY A 34 -3.43 2.95 0.35
N LYS A 35 -3.05 2.77 1.61
CA LYS A 35 -3.95 2.43 2.74
C LYS A 35 -3.67 3.35 3.92
N VAL A 36 -4.66 3.57 4.78
CA VAL A 36 -4.45 4.27 6.06
C VAL A 36 -4.14 3.25 7.15
N ILE A 37 -3.06 3.50 7.89
CA ILE A 37 -2.72 2.76 9.10
C ILE A 37 -2.85 3.68 10.30
N GLU A 38 -3.62 3.25 11.29
CA GLU A 38 -3.68 3.91 12.60
C GLU A 38 -2.72 3.21 13.55
N THR A 39 -1.85 3.98 14.19
CA THR A 39 -0.88 3.45 15.15
C THR A 39 -0.70 4.40 16.33
N LYS A 40 -0.27 3.84 17.46
CA LYS A 40 -0.04 4.59 18.68
C LYS A 40 1.43 4.95 18.79
N VAL A 41 1.73 6.25 18.86
CA VAL A 41 3.08 6.78 19.12
C VAL A 41 3.07 7.43 20.49
N GLY A 42 3.65 6.74 21.49
CA GLY A 42 3.51 7.14 22.89
C GLY A 42 2.06 7.04 23.35
N SER A 43 1.46 8.15 23.76
CA SER A 43 0.04 8.22 24.15
C SER A 43 -0.88 8.75 23.04
N ILE A 44 -0.33 9.06 21.85
CA ILE A 44 -1.06 9.75 20.78
C ILE A 44 -1.36 8.77 19.65
N MET A 45 -2.63 8.72 19.23
CA MET A 45 -3.01 8.03 18.00
C MET A 45 -2.59 8.85 16.79
N LYS A 46 -1.92 8.20 15.85
CA LYS A 46 -1.46 8.78 14.58
C LYS A 46 -2.01 7.98 13.42
N ARG A 47 -2.40 8.69 12.38
CA ARG A 47 -2.81 8.13 11.09
C ARG A 47 -1.69 8.36 10.09
N LEU A 48 -1.35 7.30 9.39
CA LEU A 48 -0.28 7.25 8.41
C LEU A 48 -0.86 6.73 7.09
N SER A 49 -0.63 7.45 6.00
CA SER A 49 -0.89 6.91 4.66
C SER A 49 0.31 6.08 4.22
N PHE A 50 0.05 4.82 3.91
CA PHE A 50 1.04 3.85 3.44
C PHE A 50 0.83 3.64 1.94
N TYR A 51 1.89 3.85 1.15
CA TYR A 51 1.95 3.50 -0.26
C TYR A 51 3.08 2.49 -0.45
N GLU A 52 2.73 1.22 -0.58
CA GLU A 52 3.67 0.10 -0.56
C GLU A 52 3.73 -0.60 -1.91
N GLY A 53 4.91 -0.99 -2.34
CA GLY A 53 5.07 -1.75 -3.57
C GLY A 53 4.93 -0.89 -4.83
N ILE A 54 5.30 0.38 -4.79
CA ILE A 54 5.30 1.24 -5.99
C ILE A 54 6.50 0.87 -6.84
N ARG A 55 6.26 0.42 -8.08
CA ARG A 55 7.34 0.11 -9.02
C ARG A 55 8.01 1.39 -9.51
N TYR A 56 9.33 1.48 -9.37
CA TYR A 56 10.08 2.64 -9.86
C TYR A 56 10.93 2.34 -11.10
N GLY A 57 11.18 1.08 -11.40
CA GLY A 57 11.92 0.66 -12.59
C GLY A 57 11.64 -0.79 -13.02
N LYS A 58 12.20 -1.13 -14.17
CA LYS A 58 12.31 -2.49 -14.71
C LYS A 58 13.74 -2.68 -15.22
N ALA A 59 14.27 -3.90 -15.16
CA ALA A 59 15.60 -4.19 -15.65
C ALA A 59 15.63 -5.58 -16.26
N GLU A 60 16.28 -5.70 -17.41
CA GLU A 60 16.74 -7.00 -17.89
C GLU A 60 17.92 -7.47 -17.04
N ARG A 61 18.11 -8.80 -16.98
CA ARG A 61 19.20 -9.38 -16.19
C ARG A 61 20.55 -8.77 -16.60
N PHE A 62 21.32 -8.32 -15.61
CA PHE A 62 22.63 -7.69 -15.77
C PHE A 62 22.65 -6.40 -16.62
N SER A 63 21.50 -5.78 -16.83
CA SER A 63 21.37 -4.51 -17.54
C SER A 63 21.08 -3.36 -16.57
N LYS A 64 21.32 -2.12 -17.02
CA LYS A 64 20.91 -0.94 -16.25
C LYS A 64 19.38 -0.90 -16.13
N PRO A 65 18.83 -0.49 -14.98
CA PRO A 65 17.40 -0.30 -14.84
C PRO A 65 16.92 0.83 -15.74
N VAL A 66 15.72 0.66 -16.28
CA VAL A 66 14.99 1.69 -17.02
C VAL A 66 13.73 2.10 -16.24
N PRO A 67 13.26 3.35 -16.40
CA PRO A 67 12.00 3.79 -15.83
C PRO A 67 10.82 2.88 -16.23
N VAL A 68 9.82 2.83 -15.35
CA VAL A 68 8.52 2.22 -15.69
C VAL A 68 7.77 3.05 -16.72
N ASP A 69 6.90 2.37 -17.46
CA ASP A 69 5.90 3.04 -18.28
C ASP A 69 4.83 3.69 -17.38
N SER A 70 4.17 4.72 -17.90
CA SER A 70 3.02 5.30 -17.20
C SER A 70 1.82 4.36 -17.28
N TRP A 71 0.88 4.51 -16.35
CA TRP A 71 -0.35 3.75 -16.30
C TRP A 71 -1.56 4.69 -16.23
N ASP A 72 -2.66 4.28 -16.85
CA ASP A 72 -3.88 5.09 -16.95
C ASP A 72 -4.80 4.91 -15.72
N ASP A 73 -4.89 3.69 -15.20
CA ASP A 73 -5.74 3.34 -14.06
C ASP A 73 -5.09 3.66 -12.70
N VAL A 74 -5.80 3.43 -11.60
CA VAL A 74 -5.21 3.61 -10.26
C VAL A 74 -4.36 2.39 -9.87
N TYR A 75 -3.04 2.58 -9.76
CA TYR A 75 -2.11 1.54 -9.30
C TYR A 75 -2.35 1.21 -7.82
N ASN A 76 -2.56 -0.06 -7.50
CA ASN A 76 -2.81 -0.50 -6.12
C ASN A 76 -1.49 -0.75 -5.36
N ALA A 77 -1.12 0.20 -4.48
CA ALA A 77 0.07 0.19 -3.64
C ALA A 77 -0.28 -0.02 -2.15
N THR A 78 -1.03 -1.07 -1.85
CA THR A 78 -1.51 -1.37 -0.47
C THR A 78 -0.73 -2.47 0.23
N SER A 79 0.26 -3.07 -0.44
CA SER A 79 1.07 -4.15 0.14
C SER A 79 2.53 -4.10 -0.34
N PRO A 80 3.49 -4.51 0.50
CA PRO A 80 4.87 -4.69 0.07
C PRO A 80 4.97 -5.71 -1.06
N LYS A 81 5.99 -5.55 -1.91
CA LYS A 81 6.34 -6.48 -2.98
C LYS A 81 7.59 -7.27 -2.64
N TYR A 82 8.01 -8.12 -3.57
CA TYR A 82 9.16 -9.00 -3.43
C TYR A 82 10.44 -8.23 -3.06
N ALA A 83 11.23 -8.81 -2.16
CA ALA A 83 12.61 -8.39 -1.98
C ALA A 83 13.49 -8.94 -3.10
N CYS A 84 14.66 -8.34 -3.30
CA CYS A 84 15.66 -8.90 -4.22
C CYS A 84 16.27 -10.17 -3.61
N TYR A 85 16.76 -11.07 -4.46
CA TYR A 85 17.47 -12.27 -4.01
C TYR A 85 18.69 -11.93 -3.12
N GLN A 86 18.71 -12.50 -1.93
CA GLN A 86 19.77 -12.43 -0.94
C GLN A 86 19.91 -13.79 -0.23
N PHE A 87 21.15 -14.26 -0.08
CA PHE A 87 21.43 -15.50 0.66
C PHE A 87 21.05 -15.33 2.14
N GLY A 88 20.20 -16.23 2.65
CA GLY A 88 19.79 -16.20 4.06
C GLY A 88 18.86 -15.05 4.44
N SER A 89 18.11 -14.48 3.49
CA SER A 89 17.20 -13.36 3.75
C SER A 89 16.13 -13.70 4.80
N LYS A 90 16.36 -13.25 6.04
CA LYS A 90 15.36 -13.18 7.10
C LYS A 90 14.99 -11.70 7.26
N ARG A 91 13.70 -11.37 7.40
CA ARG A 91 13.28 -9.97 7.62
C ARG A 91 13.65 -9.54 9.04
N GLY A 92 14.69 -8.72 9.20
CA GLY A 92 15.06 -8.11 10.48
C GLY A 92 15.88 -9.00 11.43
N THR A 93 16.18 -8.47 12.62
CA THR A 93 16.98 -9.13 13.69
C THR A 93 16.21 -10.24 14.43
N SER A 94 14.91 -10.39 14.16
CA SER A 94 14.05 -11.45 14.70
C SER A 94 13.72 -12.46 13.60
N SER A 95 14.07 -13.71 13.84
CA SER A 95 14.42 -14.75 12.88
C SER A 95 13.31 -15.42 12.04
N ASP A 96 12.06 -14.94 12.02
CA ASP A 96 10.93 -15.81 11.63
C ASP A 96 10.08 -15.35 10.44
N LEU A 97 10.43 -14.22 9.79
CA LEU A 97 9.73 -13.76 8.60
C LEU A 97 10.55 -14.05 7.35
N ILE A 98 10.18 -15.12 6.64
CA ILE A 98 10.63 -15.38 5.27
C ILE A 98 10.04 -14.26 4.40
N VAL A 99 10.91 -13.53 3.69
CA VAL A 99 10.48 -12.55 2.70
C VAL A 99 10.44 -13.23 1.35
N ASP A 100 9.32 -13.11 0.63
CA ASP A 100 9.25 -13.56 -0.75
C ASP A 100 10.22 -12.76 -1.60
N GLN A 101 11.03 -13.47 -2.38
CA GLN A 101 12.09 -12.89 -3.19
C GLN A 101 11.85 -13.10 -4.68
N SER A 102 12.29 -12.14 -5.48
CA SER A 102 12.23 -12.17 -6.94
C SER A 102 13.32 -11.29 -7.54
N GLU A 103 13.75 -11.55 -8.78
CA GLU A 103 14.51 -10.57 -9.57
C GLU A 103 13.65 -9.37 -9.95
N ASP A 104 12.32 -9.56 -10.00
CA ASP A 104 11.35 -8.47 -10.08
C ASP A 104 11.15 -7.83 -8.69
N CYS A 105 12.09 -6.97 -8.28
CA CYS A 105 12.14 -6.39 -6.93
C CYS A 105 12.31 -4.86 -6.88
N LEU A 106 12.23 -4.17 -8.03
CA LEU A 106 12.43 -2.71 -8.12
C LEU A 106 11.19 -1.92 -7.68
N PHE A 107 10.87 -2.05 -6.39
CA PHE A 107 9.75 -1.40 -5.73
C PHE A 107 10.23 -0.54 -4.56
N LEU A 108 9.45 0.49 -4.23
CA LEU A 108 9.64 1.31 -3.04
C LEU A 108 8.36 1.38 -2.22
N ASN A 109 8.52 1.73 -0.94
CA ASN A 109 7.44 1.99 0.00
C ASN A 109 7.58 3.43 0.50
N VAL A 110 6.46 4.15 0.61
CA VAL A 110 6.39 5.54 1.11
C VAL A 110 5.36 5.60 2.22
N TRP A 111 5.75 6.10 3.39
CA TRP A 111 4.86 6.26 4.54
C TRP A 111 4.85 7.71 4.99
N VAL A 112 3.65 8.28 5.12
CA VAL A 112 3.47 9.71 5.41
C VAL A 112 2.46 9.91 6.54
N PRO A 113 2.77 10.65 7.62
CA PRO A 113 1.77 11.05 8.59
C PRO A 113 0.75 12.02 7.98
N GLU A 114 -0.54 11.71 8.11
CA GLU A 114 -1.62 12.50 7.48
C GLU A 114 -1.68 13.96 7.96
N GLN A 115 -1.11 14.23 9.13
CA GLN A 115 -1.03 15.57 9.73
C GLN A 115 -0.12 16.54 8.96
N TYR A 116 0.70 16.07 8.02
CA TYR A 116 1.64 16.90 7.26
C TYR A 116 1.29 16.92 5.77
N LYS A 117 1.23 18.13 5.19
CA LYS A 117 1.12 18.32 3.72
C LYS A 117 2.49 18.34 3.03
N SER A 118 3.54 18.66 3.78
CA SER A 118 4.94 18.66 3.36
C SER A 118 5.82 18.42 4.58
N GLY A 119 7.00 17.84 4.38
CA GLY A 119 7.93 17.50 5.44
C GLY A 119 9.29 17.07 4.90
N ALA A 120 10.25 16.84 5.79
CA ALA A 120 11.53 16.27 5.42
C ALA A 120 11.34 14.84 4.89
N VAL A 121 12.15 14.46 3.89
CA VAL A 121 12.14 13.12 3.31
C VAL A 121 13.35 12.35 3.81
N MET A 122 13.10 11.18 4.39
CA MET A 122 14.12 10.19 4.70
C MET A 122 14.03 9.08 3.66
N VAL A 123 15.14 8.79 2.98
CA VAL A 123 15.28 7.71 1.99
C VAL A 123 16.24 6.67 2.53
#